data_AF-A0A941ZSG0-F1
#
_entry.id   AF-A0A941ZSG0-F1
#
_cell.length_a   1.000
_cell.length_b   1.000
_cell.length_c   1.000
_cell.angle_alpha   90.00
_cell.angle_beta   90.00
_cell.angle_gamma   90.00
#
_symmetry.space_group_name_H-M   'P 1'
#
loop_
_entity.id
_entity.type
_entity.pdbx_description
1 polymer ?
#
loop_
_entity_poly.entity_id
_entity_poly.type
_entity_poly.pdbx_seq_one_letter_code
_entity_poly.pdbx_strand_id
1 'polypeptide(L)' 'PIVREVELPDGATLAVALRRSGLLREFPEIDPAATPVGVYGQVMPPDTILCPGDRVEIYRPLGAEPKVARRKRASKR' A
#
# COMPACT_ATOMS: atom_id res chain seq x y z
N PRO A 1 -3.55 -11.79 4.07
CA PRO A 1 -2.69 -10.76 3.41
C PRO A 1 -2.49 -11.18 1.96
N ILE A 2 -2.53 -10.25 1.02
CA ILE A 2 -2.30 -10.53 -0.41
C ILE A 2 -0.80 -10.31 -0.67
N VAL A 3 -0.13 -11.29 -1.28
CA VAL A 3 1.30 -11.24 -1.60
C VAL A 3 1.47 -11.63 -3.07
N ARG A 4 2.36 -10.92 -3.78
CA ARG A 4 2.69 -11.19 -5.17
C ARG A 4 4.21 -11.15 -5.34
N GLU A 5 4.75 -12.18 -5.96
CA GLU A 5 6.14 -12.17 -6.44
C GLU A 5 6.19 -11.44 -7.79
N VAL A 6 7.22 -10.60 -7.96
CA VAL A 6 7.41 -9.80 -9.17
C VAL A 6 8.87 -9.81 -9.58
N GLU A 7 9.12 -10.07 -10.86
CA GLU A 7 10.43 -9.88 -11.47
C GLU A 7 10.57 -8.45 -11.98
N LEU A 8 11.66 -7.81 -11.59
CA LEU A 8 11.96 -6.42 -11.89
C LEU A 8 13.33 -6.32 -12.56
N PRO A 9 13.53 -5.36 -13.49
CA PRO A 9 14.86 -5.07 -14.00
C PRO A 9 15.76 -4.52 -12.89
N ASP A 10 17.08 -4.65 -13.08
CA ASP A 10 18.06 -4.06 -12.18
C ASP A 10 17.85 -2.55 -12.03
N GLY A 11 17.99 -2.06 -10.80
CA GLY A 11 17.76 -0.65 -10.49
C GLY A 11 16.28 -0.24 -10.49
N ALA A 12 15.34 -1.19 -10.51
CA ALA A 12 13.92 -0.87 -10.44
C ALA A 12 13.56 -0.18 -9.11
N THR A 13 12.75 0.87 -9.24
CA THR A 13 12.22 1.59 -8.08
C THR A 13 10.99 0.89 -7.49
N LEU A 14 10.65 1.25 -6.26
CA LEU A 14 9.42 0.86 -5.57
C LEU A 14 8.17 1.14 -6.42
N ALA A 15 8.09 2.31 -7.08
CA ALA A 15 6.99 2.66 -7.97
C ALA A 15 6.85 1.69 -9.16
N VAL A 16 7.97 1.19 -9.70
CA VAL A 16 7.96 0.17 -10.76
C VAL A 16 7.43 -1.15 -10.22
N ALA A 17 7.85 -1.56 -9.01
CA ALA A 17 7.35 -2.76 -8.36
C ALA A 17 5.83 -2.72 -8.15
N LEU A 18 5.30 -1.61 -7.64
CA LEU A 18 3.85 -1.43 -7.45
C LEU A 18 3.08 -1.58 -8.77
N ARG A 19 3.55 -0.94 -9.84
CA ARG A 19 2.91 -1.04 -11.17
C ARG A 19 3.00 -2.46 -11.75
N ARG A 20 4.16 -3.12 -11.62
CA ARG A 20 4.37 -4.49 -12.13
C ARG A 20 3.60 -5.55 -11.35
N SER A 21 3.34 -5.32 -10.07
CA SER A 21 2.57 -6.26 -9.22
C SER A 21 1.12 -6.49 -9.69
N GLY A 22 0.58 -5.55 -10.47
CA GLY A 22 -0.82 -5.55 -10.87
C GLY A 22 -1.80 -5.24 -9.73
N LEU A 23 -1.33 -5.08 -8.49
CA LEU A 23 -2.18 -4.85 -7.32
C LEU A 23 -2.99 -3.57 -7.44
N LEU A 24 -2.41 -2.50 -7.99
CA LEU A 24 -3.14 -1.25 -8.23
C LEU A 24 -4.26 -1.38 -9.27
N ARG A 25 -4.19 -2.38 -10.16
CA ARG A 25 -5.26 -2.67 -11.13
C ARG A 25 -6.35 -3.54 -10.52
N GLU A 26 -5.96 -4.47 -9.65
CA GLU A 26 -6.88 -5.36 -8.92
C GLU A 26 -7.65 -4.60 -7.82
N PHE A 27 -7.01 -3.61 -7.20
CA PHE A 27 -7.55 -2.77 -6.13
C PHE A 27 -7.49 -1.29 -6.53
N PRO A 28 -8.38 -0.83 -7.43
CA PRO A 28 -8.38 0.56 -7.91
C PRO A 28 -8.71 1.59 -6.82
N GLU A 29 -9.19 1.17 -5.66
CA GLU A 29 -9.38 2.01 -4.48
C GLU A 29 -8.07 2.44 -3.80
N ILE A 30 -6.95 1.77 -4.12
CA ILE A 30 -5.63 2.12 -3.60
C ILE A 30 -5.05 3.24 -4.46
N ASP A 31 -5.01 4.45 -3.91
CA ASP A 31 -4.28 5.57 -4.52
C ASP A 31 -2.79 5.50 -4.12
N PRO A 32 -1.85 5.16 -5.02
CA PRO A 32 -0.43 5.09 -4.70
C PRO A 32 0.20 6.45 -4.36
N ALA A 33 -0.46 7.57 -4.66
CA ALA A 33 0.01 8.90 -4.27
C ALA A 33 -0.39 9.27 -2.83
N ALA A 34 -1.53 8.75 -2.36
CA ALA A 34 -2.04 9.01 -1.01
C ALA A 34 -1.74 7.88 -0.01
N THR A 35 -1.36 6.70 -0.50
CA THR A 35 -1.14 5.50 0.31
C THR A 35 0.34 5.37 0.64
N PRO A 36 0.74 5.37 1.93
CA PRO A 36 2.12 5.11 2.31
C PRO A 36 2.56 3.72 1.84
N VAL A 37 3.77 3.65 1.31
CA VAL A 37 4.41 2.42 0.87
C VAL A 37 5.78 2.31 1.49
N GLY A 38 6.25 1.08 1.69
CA GLY A 38 7.47 0.84 2.41
C GLY A 38 8.18 -0.43 2.01
N VAL A 39 9.40 -0.57 2.50
CA VAL A 39 10.21 -1.78 2.37
C VAL A 39 10.56 -2.26 3.78
N TYR A 40 10.28 -3.52 4.08
CA TYR A 40 10.56 -4.13 5.39
C TYR A 40 10.09 -3.31 6.61
N GLY A 41 8.84 -2.83 6.60
CA GLY A 41 8.26 -2.06 7.71
C GLY A 41 8.72 -0.60 7.78
N GLN A 42 9.53 -0.13 6.84
CA GLN A 42 9.96 1.26 6.77
C GLN A 42 9.29 1.96 5.60
N VAL A 43 8.60 3.08 5.87
CA VAL A 43 8.02 3.93 4.82
C VAL A 43 9.16 4.54 4.00
N MET A 44 9.08 4.38 2.68
CA MET A 44 10.12 4.78 1.74
C MET A 44 9.50 5.56 0.58
N PRO A 45 10.24 6.51 -0.03
CA PRO A 45 9.77 7.20 -1.21
C PRO A 45 9.55 6.23 -2.39
N PRO A 46 8.63 6.54 -3.32
CA PRO A 46 8.35 5.68 -4.49
C PRO A 46 9.57 5.45 -5.40
N ASP A 47 10.52 6.36 -5.35
CA ASP A 47 11.74 6.44 -6.15
C ASP A 47 12.91 5.62 -5.54
N THR A 48 12.72 5.02 -4.37
CA THR A 48 13.70 4.11 -3.76
C THR A 48 13.99 2.93 -4.68
N ILE A 49 15.28 2.72 -4.98
CA ILE A 49 15.78 1.55 -5.72
C ILE A 49 15.65 0.31 -4.83
N LEU A 50 15.11 -0.78 -5.39
CA LEU A 50 14.95 -2.05 -4.71
C LEU A 50 16.12 -3.00 -4.97
N CYS A 51 16.41 -3.81 -3.98
CA CYS A 51 17.32 -4.94 -4.06
C CYS A 51 16.56 -6.26 -4.23
N PRO A 52 17.20 -7.30 -4.82
CA PRO A 52 16.62 -8.63 -4.87
C PRO A 52 16.24 -9.14 -3.48
N GLY A 53 15.00 -9.62 -3.33
CA GLY A 53 14.46 -10.09 -2.07
C GLY A 53 13.82 -9.01 -1.20
N ASP A 54 13.79 -7.75 -1.62
CA ASP A 54 13.06 -6.70 -0.90
C ASP A 54 11.56 -6.97 -0.88
N ARG A 55 10.95 -6.82 0.31
CA ARG A 55 9.50 -6.90 0.47
C ARG A 55 8.89 -5.50 0.47
N VAL A 56 8.17 -5.18 -0.61
CA VAL A 56 7.37 -3.95 -0.73
C VAL A 56 6.02 -4.14 -0.04
N GLU A 57 5.67 -3.20 0.81
CA GLU A 57 4.45 -3.19 1.62
C GLU A 57 3.58 -1.97 1.25
N ILE A 58 2.29 -2.19 1.03
CA ILE A 58 1.30 -1.13 0.79
C ILE A 58 0.48 -0.99 2.07
N TYR A 59 0.61 0.14 2.76
CA TYR A 59 -0.06 0.35 4.04
C TYR A 59 -1.51 0.79 3.83
N ARG A 60 -2.46 0.06 4.40
CA ARG A 60 -3.86 0.46 4.32
C ARG A 60 -4.12 1.63 5.29
N PRO A 61 -4.75 2.73 4.85
CA PRO A 61 -5.20 3.75 5.77
C PRO A 61 -6.20 3.14 6.76
N LEU A 62 -6.09 3.52 8.03
CA LEU A 62 -7.05 3.10 9.05
C LEU A 62 -8.40 3.75 8.73
N GLY A 63 -9.28 2.98 8.10
CA GLY A 63 -10.65 3.39 7.83
C GLY A 63 -11.44 3.55 9.13
N ALA A 64 -11.39 4.74 9.73
CA ALA A 64 -12.53 5.46 10.28
C ALA A 64 -12.03 6.65 11.10
N GLU A 65 -12.49 7.84 10.73
CA GLU A 65 -12.66 8.92 11.68
C GLU A 65 -13.49 8.40 12.88
N PRO A 66 -12.96 8.45 14.11
CA PRO A 66 -13.67 7.99 15.31
C PRO A 66 -15.03 8.69 15.54
N LYS A 67 -15.20 9.88 14.93
CA LYS A 67 -16.35 10.76 15.15
C LYS A 67 -17.67 10.24 14.57
N VAL A 68 -17.65 9.49 13.47
CA VAL A 68 -18.90 9.07 12.79
C VAL A 68 -19.45 7.75 13.36
N ALA A 69 -18.58 6.81 13.73
CA ALA A 69 -18.98 5.52 14.31
C ALA A 69 -19.64 5.67 15.70
N ARG A 70 -19.23 6.68 16.48
CA ARG A 70 -19.84 6.96 17.80
C ARG A 70 -21.29 7.45 17.67
N ARG A 71 -21.63 8.21 16.63
CA ARG A 71 -22.99 8.74 16.43
C ARG A 71 -24.00 7.64 16.06
N LYS A 72 -23.59 6.60 15.32
CA LYS A 72 -24.48 5.49 14.91
C LYS A 72 -24.81 4.48 16.02
N ARG A 73 -24.02 4.41 17.10
CA ARG A 73 -24.34 3.53 18.25
C ARG A 73 -25.38 4.12 19.20
N ALA A 74 -25.52 5.44 19.23
CA ALA A 74 -26.52 6.11 20.06
C ALA A 74 -27.95 6.04 19.49
N SER A 75 -28.10 5.68 18.20
CA SER A 75 -29.40 5.61 17.51
C SER A 75 -29.98 4.20 17.42
N LYS A 76 -29.29 3.16 17.92
CA LYS A 76 -29.88 1.83 18.16
C LYS A 76 -30.29 1.79 19.63
N ARG A 77 -31.39 2.46 19.94
CA ARG A 77 -32.20 2.18 21.12
C ARG A 77 -33.19 1.07 20.77
#